data_AF-A0A661EZA6-F1
#
_entry.id   AF-A0A661EZA6-F1
#
_cell.length_a   1.000
_cell.length_b   1.000
_cell.length_c   1.000
_cell.angle_alpha   90.00
_cell.angle_beta   90.00
_cell.angle_gamma   90.00
#
_symmetry.space_group_name_H-M   'P 1'
#
loop_
_entity.id
_entity.type
_entity.pdbx_description
1 polymer ?
#
loop_
_entity_poly.entity_id
_entity_poly.type
_entity_poly.pdbx_seq_one_letter_code
_entity_poly.pdbx_strand_id
1 'polypeptide(L)'
;MKHLTFILILLFGVTSCIETTTPPKNIILFIGDGMGVSQISAAKIVKGSLNLEQFPVSGLLSTHSADALITDSAAAGTALATGHKTNNGMISLLP
;
A
#
# COMPACT_ATOMS: atom_id res chain seq x y z
N MET A 1 -46.51 -12.91 6.75
CA MET A 1 -45.50 -12.85 7.85
C MET A 1 -44.08 -13.16 7.38
N LYS A 2 -43.85 -14.17 6.52
CA LYS A 2 -42.49 -14.56 6.04
C LYS A 2 -41.76 -13.47 5.24
N HIS A 3 -42.47 -12.70 4.41
CA HIS A 3 -41.89 -11.58 3.63
C HIS A 3 -41.51 -10.38 4.51
N LEU A 4 -42.22 -10.15 5.62
CA LEU A 4 -41.93 -9.04 6.54
C LEU A 4 -40.65 -9.31 7.35
N THR A 5 -40.43 -10.57 7.75
CA THR A 5 -39.18 -11.00 8.42
C THR A 5 -37.97 -10.87 7.49
N PHE A 6 -38.13 -11.13 6.18
CA PHE A 6 -37.03 -11.00 5.20
C PHE A 6 -36.62 -9.54 4.96
N ILE A 7 -37.59 -8.62 4.89
CA ILE A 7 -37.34 -7.18 4.75
C ILE A 7 -36.63 -6.62 5.99
N LEU A 8 -36.99 -7.09 7.18
CA LEU A 8 -36.36 -6.65 8.44
C LEU A 8 -34.89 -7.11 8.54
N ILE A 9 -34.57 -8.33 8.09
CA ILE A 9 -33.19 -8.85 8.04
C ILE A 9 -32.36 -8.06 7.02
N LEU A 10 -32.93 -7.71 5.87
CA LEU A 10 -32.26 -6.90 4.85
C LEU A 10 -31.94 -5.49 5.38
N LEU A 11 -32.86 -4.88 6.13
CA LEU A 11 -32.69 -3.54 6.69
C LEU A 11 -31.64 -3.50 7.82
N PHE A 12 -31.57 -4.56 8.64
CA PHE A 12 -30.56 -4.71 9.70
C PHE A 12 -29.15 -4.98 9.15
N GLY A 13 -29.04 -5.70 8.03
CA GLY A 13 -27.75 -5.98 7.39
C GLY A 13 -27.10 -4.77 6.70
N VAL A 14 -27.89 -3.76 6.30
CA VAL A 14 -27.38 -2.56 5.61
C VAL A 14 -26.88 -1.51 6.61
N THR A 15 -27.39 -1.50 7.84
CA THR A 15 -27.03 -0.50 8.87
C THR A 15 -25.72 -0.78 9.60
N SER A 16 -25.15 -1.99 9.51
CA SER A 16 -23.92 -2.37 10.21
C SER A 16 -22.61 -1.90 9.55
N CYS A 17 -22.66 -1.30 8.36
CA CYS A 17 -21.47 -1.03 7.54
C CYS A 17 -21.14 0.47 7.42
N ILE A 18 -21.24 1.22 8.51
CA ILE A 18 -20.68 2.59 8.57
C ILE A 18 -19.44 2.53 9.45
N GLU A 19 -18.33 2.08 8.87
CA GLU A 19 -17.02 2.26 9.50
C GLU A 19 -16.62 3.73 9.37
N THR A 20 -16.60 4.43 10.50
CA THR A 20 -16.06 5.78 10.56
C THR A 20 -14.53 5.68 10.58
N THR A 21 -13.90 5.88 9.42
CA THR A 21 -12.44 5.92 9.32
C THR A 21 -11.94 7.21 9.94
N THR A 22 -11.56 7.15 11.22
CA THR A 22 -10.87 8.26 11.86
C THR A 22 -9.52 8.47 11.18
N PRO A 23 -9.18 9.69 10.71
CA PRO A 23 -7.92 9.93 10.04
C PRO A 23 -6.74 9.65 10.98
N PRO A 24 -5.62 9.09 10.47
CA PRO A 24 -4.47 8.78 11.31
C PRO A 24 -3.82 10.08 11.81
N LYS A 25 -3.48 10.12 13.11
CA LYS A 25 -2.74 11.24 13.70
C LYS A 25 -1.28 11.29 13.26
N ASN A 26 -0.67 10.11 13.06
CA ASN A 26 0.75 9.96 12.73
C ASN A 26 0.91 8.99 11.56
N ILE A 27 1.85 9.27 10.67
CA ILE A 27 2.23 8.40 9.56
C ILE A 27 3.73 8.15 9.66
N ILE A 28 4.11 6.86 9.70
CA ILE A 28 5.51 6.43 9.63
C ILE A 28 5.65 5.57 8.38
N LEU A 29 6.50 6.02 7.45
CA LEU A 29 6.78 5.33 6.20
C LEU A 29 8.18 4.73 6.27
N PHE A 30 8.28 3.40 6.14
CA PHE A 30 9.54 2.69 6.03
C PHE A 30 9.82 2.37 4.56
N ILE A 31 10.95 2.84 4.04
CA ILE A 31 11.37 2.61 2.65
C ILE A 31 12.60 1.70 2.67
N GLY A 32 12.44 0.47 2.18
CA GLY A 32 13.57 -0.41 1.90
C GLY A 32 14.07 -0.15 0.47
N ASP A 33 15.13 0.63 0.32
CA ASP A 33 15.71 0.90 -0.99
C ASP A 33 16.26 -0.40 -1.62
N GLY A 34 15.86 -0.69 -2.86
CA GLY A 34 16.17 -1.95 -3.55
C GLY A 34 15.57 -3.21 -2.91
N MET A 35 14.62 -3.08 -1.98
CA MET A 35 14.04 -4.22 -1.26
C MET A 35 12.85 -4.84 -2.02
N GLY A 36 13.17 -5.69 -3.00
CA GLY A 36 12.19 -6.53 -3.69
C GLY A 36 11.74 -7.75 -2.88
N VAL A 37 10.84 -8.55 -3.47
CA VAL A 37 10.29 -9.77 -2.85
C VAL A 37 11.38 -10.80 -2.54
N SER A 38 12.41 -10.90 -3.40
CA SER A 38 13.53 -11.83 -3.19
C SER A 38 14.40 -11.42 -2.00
N GLN A 39 14.63 -10.12 -1.79
CA GLN A 39 15.38 -9.59 -0.65
C GLN A 39 14.64 -9.86 0.67
N ILE A 40 13.32 -9.65 0.71
CA ILE A 40 12.48 -9.96 1.87
C ILE A 40 12.54 -11.46 2.17
N SER A 41 12.42 -12.30 1.13
CA SER A 41 12.48 -13.76 1.27
C SER A 41 13.83 -14.25 1.80
N ALA A 42 14.93 -13.69 1.27
CA ALA A 42 16.29 -14.02 1.74
C ALA A 42 16.49 -13.61 3.21
N ALA A 43 16.04 -12.41 3.59
CA ALA A 43 16.12 -11.95 4.97
C ALA A 43 15.33 -12.85 5.93
N LYS A 44 14.14 -13.32 5.50
CA LYS A 44 13.33 -14.27 6.26
C LYS A 44 14.04 -15.61 6.45
N ILE A 45 14.70 -16.15 5.42
CA ILE A 45 15.45 -17.41 5.54
C ILE A 45 16.56 -17.29 6.59
N VAL A 46 17.27 -16.16 6.62
CA VAL A 46 18.37 -15.94 7.56
C VAL A 46 17.89 -15.64 8.98
N LYS A 47 16.77 -14.92 9.15
CA LYS A 47 16.26 -14.47 10.45
C LYS A 47 15.16 -15.33 11.04
N GLY A 48 14.55 -16.22 10.26
CA GLY A 48 13.40 -17.03 10.61
C GLY A 48 12.05 -16.29 10.51
N SER A 49 11.98 -15.07 11.06
CA SER A 49 10.78 -14.22 10.98
C SER A 49 11.15 -12.75 10.88
N LEU A 50 10.29 -11.96 10.21
CA LEU A 50 10.44 -10.51 10.09
C LEU A 50 9.24 -9.78 10.71
N ASN A 51 9.48 -8.63 11.35
CA ASN A 51 8.39 -7.77 11.85
C ASN A 51 7.47 -7.27 10.71
N LEU A 52 7.98 -7.20 9.47
CA LEU A 52 7.21 -6.86 8.29
C LEU A 52 6.05 -7.84 8.02
N GLU A 53 6.15 -9.09 8.49
CA GLU A 53 5.10 -10.11 8.32
C GLU A 53 3.90 -9.89 9.24
N GLN A 54 4.02 -9.02 10.24
CA GLN A 54 2.94 -8.72 11.19
C GLN A 54 1.96 -7.67 10.67
N PHE A 55 2.24 -7.03 9.53
CA PHE A 55 1.32 -6.08 8.93
C PHE A 55 0.07 -6.80 8.39
N PRO A 56 -1.15 -6.29 8.68
CA PRO A 56 -2.40 -6.95 8.30
C PRO A 56 -2.71 -6.87 6.81
N VAL A 57 -2.04 -5.98 6.08
CA VAL A 57 -2.27 -5.71 4.65
C VAL A 57 -0.95 -5.80 3.90
N SER A 58 -0.99 -6.46 2.74
CA SER A 58 0.13 -6.52 1.80
C SER A 58 -0.38 -6.33 0.37
N GLY A 59 0.50 -5.87 -0.52
CA GLY A 59 0.16 -5.61 -1.92
C GLY A 59 1.41 -5.48 -2.78
N LEU A 60 1.20 -5.49 -4.10
CA LEU A 60 2.26 -5.27 -5.10
C LEU A 60 2.07 -3.90 -5.74
N LEU A 61 3.18 -3.22 -6.03
CA LEU A 61 3.19 -1.92 -6.69
C LEU A 61 3.96 -1.97 -8.02
N SER A 62 3.53 -1.17 -9.00
CA SER A 62 4.27 -0.99 -10.25
C SER A 62 5.25 0.17 -10.11
N THR A 63 6.54 -0.11 -10.27
CA THR A 63 7.64 0.80 -9.94
C THR A 63 8.20 1.59 -11.11
N HIS A 64 7.71 1.43 -12.35
CA HIS A 64 8.25 2.14 -13.52
C HIS A 64 8.28 3.67 -13.32
N SER A 65 9.32 4.33 -13.84
CA SER A 65 9.40 5.79 -13.93
C SER A 65 8.54 6.30 -15.10
N ALA A 66 8.48 7.62 -15.31
CA ALA A 66 7.72 8.17 -16.44
C ALA A 66 8.35 7.85 -17.81
N ASP A 67 9.68 7.64 -17.85
CA ASP A 67 10.48 7.45 -19.06
C ASP A 67 11.11 6.05 -19.20
N ALA A 68 11.06 5.21 -18.17
CA ALA A 68 11.72 3.91 -18.17
C ALA A 68 10.94 2.81 -17.41
N LEU A 69 11.08 1.57 -17.88
CA LEU A 69 10.55 0.39 -17.20
C LEU A 69 11.28 0.09 -15.87
N ILE A 70 12.55 0.47 -15.78
CA ILE A 70 13.39 0.32 -14.59
C ILE A 70 13.60 1.72 -14.00
N THR A 71 12.96 2.00 -12.86
CA THR A 71 13.13 3.26 -12.13
C THR A 71 14.46 3.30 -11.38
N ASP A 72 15.00 4.50 -11.19
CA ASP A 72 16.02 4.77 -10.19
C ASP A 72 15.40 5.20 -8.84
N SER A 73 16.24 5.39 -7.81
CA SER A 73 15.79 5.79 -6.47
C SER A 73 15.29 7.25 -6.43
N ALA A 74 15.75 8.12 -7.33
CA ALA A 74 15.33 9.53 -7.39
C ALA A 74 13.88 9.67 -7.87
N ALA A 75 13.54 9.01 -8.98
CA ALA A 75 12.18 9.00 -9.51
C ALA A 75 11.21 8.24 -8.59
N ALA A 76 11.64 7.12 -8.02
CA ALA A 76 10.84 6.35 -7.05
C ALA A 76 10.57 7.16 -5.77
N GLY A 77 11.58 7.81 -5.22
CA GLY A 77 11.44 8.67 -4.04
C GLY A 77 10.48 9.83 -4.30
N THR A 78 10.54 10.44 -5.49
CA THR A 78 9.61 11.49 -5.91
C THR A 78 8.17 10.96 -5.97
N ALA A 79 7.94 9.80 -6.57
CA ALA A 79 6.61 9.20 -6.63
C ALA A 79 6.05 8.87 -5.24
N LEU A 80 6.87 8.34 -4.33
CA LEU A 80 6.46 8.02 -2.96
C LEU A 80 6.16 9.27 -2.13
N ALA A 81 6.92 10.35 -2.29
CA ALA A 81 6.76 11.56 -1.50
C ALA A 81 5.65 12.48 -2.02
N THR A 82 5.47 12.56 -3.35
CA THR A 82 4.58 13.54 -3.99
C THR A 82 3.31 12.93 -4.57
N GLY A 83 3.27 11.60 -4.78
CA GLY A 83 2.20 10.93 -5.51
C GLY A 83 2.30 11.07 -7.03
N HIS A 84 3.34 11.72 -7.56
CA HIS A 84 3.55 11.93 -8.99
C HIS A 84 4.85 11.27 -9.48
N LYS A 85 4.74 10.52 -10.58
CA LYS A 85 5.91 9.93 -11.25
C LYS A 85 6.69 11.01 -12.01
N THR A 86 7.99 10.80 -12.15
CA THR A 86 8.91 11.64 -12.91
C THR A 86 9.91 10.79 -13.70
N ASN A 87 10.77 11.43 -14.48
CA ASN A 87 11.82 10.77 -15.27
C ASN A 87 12.98 10.32 -14.36
N ASN A 88 13.73 9.31 -14.78
CA ASN A 88 14.92 8.86 -14.04
C ASN A 88 15.93 10.01 -13.87
N GLY A 89 16.60 10.05 -12.71
CA GLY A 89 17.56 11.10 -12.33
C GLY A 89 16.92 12.38 -11.81
N MET A 90 15.58 12.49 -11.81
CA MET A 90 14.87 13.71 -11.41
C MET A 90 14.29 13.56 -9.99
N ILE A 91 14.34 14.65 -9.23
CA ILE A 91 13.79 14.73 -7.87
C ILE A 91 12.79 15.88 -7.80
N SER A 92 11.54 15.58 -7.42
CA SER A 92 10.49 16.57 -7.19
C SER A 92 10.19 17.49 -8.40
N LEU A 93 10.38 16.98 -9.61
CA LEU A 93 10.05 17.66 -10.87
C LEU A 93 9.01 16.84 -11.63
N LEU A 94 8.11 17.49 -12.35
CA LEU A 94 7.20 16.77 -13.25
C LEU A 94 7.94 16.42 -14.56
N PRO A 95 7.60 15.27 -15.16
CA PRO A 95 8.24 14.76 -16.38
C PRO A 95 7.91 15.59 -17.62
#